data_AF-W1WAK8-F1
#
_entry.id   AF-W1WAK8-F1
#
_cell.length_a   1.000
_cell.length_b   1.000
_cell.length_c   1.000
_cell.angle_alpha   90.00
_cell.angle_beta   90.00
_cell.angle_gamma   90.00
#
_symmetry.space_group_name_H-M   'P 1'
#
loop_
_entity.id
_entity.type
_entity.pdbx_description
1 polymer ?
#
loop_
_entity_poly.entity_id
_entity_poly.type
_entity_poly.pdbx_seq_one_letter_code
_entity_poly.pdbx_strand_id
1 'polypeptide(L)'
;MTQITKARTLTYDGEEVYVRTHIDVIDGFDKNLLLTPEEKQKLNSFSQDNLTVATSEKAGLMSAEDKKRLDKLKTNSNEYSTRLSNVSTNNTLIKQDINLWPSNQQTVNLNKSISSCNNGIILVWRLDESDDLYHYQYLPKSHVQLHRNAKVTEVISINSSGQTCTKTVVVSDQLIKGTDDNFRNNANKIRLHEILEYWGDWFMNLNKSLIDSDGVTFRRQMIENLKIIEDTFNKVFGYKDLSTQERKELSEFKNALEKEIRAIVMPEMSPLEVTEEVSKSKIDLTGVKHETLSQRIDADINNIIKKDKYSNLVVTQNGTLVYDYSKLSQTIKQVRNIYCIGDSVARGLHAKKNYGQYLSEKLNIPVNNFAVSGATFSTASNNNIYKQANQIQNADLVIIQGTDDDWLYGNGVKIGKDKTDISTFYGAFYQIIKLIRLQNKGVKIICMTATRQLPVNGNQIRRKDTDKNSLGLTLEDYVNAQILACTELKIPVFDAYHSNIIDSYNPAFRNKCMVDGLHPNELVHEVITYELLKNYYYFYG
;
A
#
# COMPACT_ATOMS: atom_id res chain seq x y z
N MET A 1 8.50 -37.94 -37.58
CA MET A 1 8.01 -38.18 -36.21
C MET A 1 7.30 -36.93 -35.75
N THR A 2 5.98 -36.98 -35.80
CA THR A 2 5.07 -35.93 -35.34
C THR A 2 5.38 -35.63 -33.87
N GLN A 3 5.71 -34.37 -33.56
CA GLN A 3 5.88 -33.92 -32.18
C GLN A 3 4.58 -34.24 -31.41
N ILE A 4 4.63 -35.27 -30.57
CA ILE A 4 3.62 -35.53 -29.53
C ILE A 4 3.85 -34.49 -28.43
N THR A 5 3.72 -33.21 -28.77
CA THR A 5 3.74 -32.12 -27.82
C THR A 5 2.29 -31.71 -27.63
N LYS A 6 1.69 -32.10 -26.49
CA LYS A 6 0.85 -31.23 -25.65
C LYS A 6 -0.23 -31.94 -24.82
N ALA A 7 -0.47 -33.25 -24.90
CA ALA A 7 -1.53 -33.86 -24.07
C ALA A 7 -1.00 -34.29 -22.69
N ARG A 8 -1.23 -33.49 -21.63
CA ARG A 8 -0.63 -33.74 -20.30
C ARG A 8 -1.63 -34.08 -19.19
N THR A 9 -2.88 -33.68 -19.30
CA THR A 9 -4.07 -34.18 -18.54
C THR A 9 -5.29 -33.87 -19.41
N LEU A 10 -6.43 -34.54 -19.27
CA LEU A 10 -7.66 -34.10 -19.94
C LEU A 10 -8.44 -33.13 -19.05
N THR A 11 -9.09 -32.14 -19.69
CA THR A 11 -10.01 -31.22 -19.01
C THR A 11 -11.38 -31.26 -19.64
N TYR A 12 -12.42 -31.05 -18.84
CA TYR A 12 -13.78 -30.80 -19.29
C TYR A 12 -14.19 -29.43 -18.74
N ASP A 13 -14.61 -28.49 -19.61
CA ASP A 13 -14.95 -27.11 -19.22
C ASP A 13 -13.84 -26.36 -18.45
N GLY A 14 -12.58 -26.73 -18.67
CA GLY A 14 -11.42 -26.11 -18.01
C GLY A 14 -11.06 -26.69 -16.64
N GLU A 15 -11.81 -27.68 -16.14
CA GLU A 15 -11.48 -28.41 -14.92
C GLU A 15 -10.79 -29.74 -15.25
N GLU A 16 -9.77 -30.11 -14.47
CA GLU A 16 -9.08 -31.39 -14.61
C GLU A 16 -10.04 -32.55 -14.37
N VAL A 17 -10.03 -33.55 -15.27
CA VAL A 17 -10.97 -34.69 -15.21
C VAL A 17 -10.92 -35.43 -13.87
N TYR A 18 -9.75 -35.51 -13.24
CA TYR A 18 -9.59 -36.09 -11.90
C TYR A 18 -10.40 -35.34 -10.81
N VAL A 19 -10.50 -34.00 -10.89
CA VAL A 19 -11.28 -33.18 -9.94
C VAL A 19 -12.76 -33.55 -10.01
N ARG A 20 -13.27 -33.68 -11.24
CA ARG A 20 -14.67 -34.03 -11.51
C ARG A 20 -14.99 -35.45 -11.07
N THR A 21 -14.18 -36.42 -11.47
CA THR A 21 -14.39 -37.84 -11.08
C THR A 21 -14.23 -38.03 -9.57
N HIS A 22 -13.37 -37.26 -8.90
CA HIS A 22 -13.22 -37.33 -7.45
C HIS A 22 -14.45 -36.79 -6.70
N ILE A 23 -15.12 -35.76 -7.22
CA ILE A 23 -16.37 -35.22 -6.67
C ILE A 23 -17.55 -36.20 -6.88
N ASP A 24 -17.57 -36.92 -8.00
CA ASP A 24 -18.65 -37.85 -8.35
C ASP A 24 -18.70 -39.11 -7.49
N VAL A 25 -17.53 -39.58 -7.06
CA VAL A 25 -17.34 -40.86 -6.36
C VAL A 25 -17.46 -40.72 -4.83
N ILE A 26 -17.64 -39.49 -4.30
CA ILE A 26 -17.93 -39.26 -2.88
C ILE A 26 -19.42 -39.54 -2.63
N ASP A 27 -19.72 -40.72 -2.12
CA ASP A 27 -21.06 -41.08 -1.63
C ASP A 27 -21.22 -40.69 -0.14
N GLY A 28 -22.39 -40.12 0.19
CA GLY A 28 -22.79 -39.83 1.58
C GLY A 28 -22.79 -38.37 2.05
N PHE A 29 -22.54 -37.39 1.17
CA PHE A 29 -22.68 -35.95 1.48
C PHE A 29 -23.77 -35.28 0.64
N ASP A 30 -24.39 -34.21 1.18
CA ASP A 30 -25.38 -33.41 0.44
C ASP A 30 -24.70 -32.62 -0.68
N LYS A 31 -24.70 -33.23 -1.88
CA LYS A 31 -24.13 -32.67 -3.12
C LYS A 31 -24.79 -31.34 -3.53
N ASN A 32 -25.88 -30.90 -2.87
CA ASN A 32 -26.51 -29.60 -3.08
C ASN A 32 -25.78 -28.40 -2.46
N LEU A 33 -24.87 -28.65 -1.52
CA LEU A 33 -24.08 -27.59 -0.88
C LEU A 33 -22.69 -27.42 -1.49
N LEU A 34 -22.29 -28.32 -2.40
CA LEU A 34 -20.94 -28.35 -2.99
C LEU A 34 -20.89 -27.89 -4.44
N LEU A 35 -22.02 -27.94 -5.15
CA LEU A 35 -22.11 -27.58 -6.56
C LEU A 35 -23.36 -26.75 -6.83
N THR A 36 -23.20 -25.66 -7.57
CA THR A 36 -24.28 -24.87 -8.16
C THR A 36 -25.09 -25.73 -9.16
N PRO A 37 -26.35 -25.36 -9.45
CA PRO A 37 -27.16 -26.05 -10.46
C PRO A 37 -26.48 -26.13 -11.85
N GLU A 38 -25.68 -25.13 -12.23
CA GLU A 38 -24.91 -25.10 -13.48
C GLU A 38 -23.75 -26.10 -13.48
N GLU A 39 -23.00 -26.23 -12.39
CA GLU A 39 -21.89 -27.19 -12.29
C GLU A 39 -22.39 -28.65 -12.36
N LYS A 40 -23.56 -28.92 -11.77
CA LYS A 40 -24.22 -30.24 -11.89
C LYS A 40 -24.67 -30.53 -13.32
N GLN A 41 -25.18 -29.53 -14.04
CA GLN A 41 -25.61 -29.69 -15.43
C GLN A 41 -24.41 -29.95 -16.36
N LYS A 42 -23.27 -29.30 -16.11
CA LYS A 42 -21.99 -29.53 -16.80
C LYS A 42 -21.39 -30.90 -16.53
N LEU A 43 -21.63 -31.44 -15.34
CA LEU A 43 -21.11 -32.74 -14.96
C LEU A 43 -21.96 -33.90 -15.52
N ASN A 44 -23.29 -33.75 -15.50
CA ASN A 44 -24.21 -34.69 -16.14
C ASN A 44 -24.06 -34.74 -17.68
N SER A 45 -23.41 -33.75 -18.28
CA SER A 45 -23.10 -33.68 -19.71
C SER A 45 -21.64 -34.08 -20.03
N PHE A 46 -20.93 -34.69 -19.07
CA PHE A 46 -19.60 -35.22 -19.27
C PHE A 46 -19.61 -36.30 -20.37
N SER A 47 -18.93 -35.99 -21.47
CA SER A 47 -18.63 -36.95 -22.53
C SER A 47 -17.12 -37.01 -22.70
N GLN A 48 -16.57 -38.22 -22.80
CA GLN A 48 -15.17 -38.44 -23.10
C GLN A 48 -14.77 -37.81 -24.45
N ASP A 49 -15.73 -37.68 -25.36
CA ASP A 49 -15.54 -37.06 -26.68
C ASP A 49 -15.41 -35.53 -26.61
N ASN A 50 -15.83 -34.91 -25.51
CA ASN A 50 -15.75 -33.46 -25.28
C ASN A 50 -14.50 -33.06 -24.48
N LEU A 51 -13.62 -34.02 -24.18
CA LEU A 51 -12.38 -33.75 -23.47
C LEU A 51 -11.40 -33.01 -24.37
N THR A 52 -10.87 -31.91 -23.84
CA THR A 52 -9.78 -31.19 -24.49
C THR A 52 -8.47 -31.42 -23.74
N VAL A 53 -7.39 -31.34 -24.49
CA VAL A 53 -6.03 -31.43 -23.97
C VAL A 53 -5.76 -30.28 -22.99
N ALA A 54 -5.41 -30.60 -21.74
CA ALA A 54 -4.95 -29.61 -20.78
C ALA A 54 -3.71 -28.89 -21.34
N THR A 55 -3.73 -27.56 -21.28
CA THR A 55 -2.62 -26.73 -21.73
C THR A 55 -1.75 -26.33 -20.55
N SER A 56 -0.47 -26.06 -20.82
CA SER A 56 0.45 -25.48 -19.84
C SER A 56 0.09 -24.03 -19.44
N GLU A 57 -0.98 -23.46 -20.00
CA GLU A 57 -1.34 -22.05 -19.84
C GLU A 57 -2.58 -21.86 -18.96
N LYS A 58 -3.32 -22.94 -18.66
CA LYS A 58 -4.49 -22.89 -17.76
C LYS A 58 -4.22 -23.68 -16.48
N ALA A 59 -4.44 -23.02 -15.33
CA ALA A 59 -4.32 -23.63 -14.01
C ALA A 59 -5.43 -24.68 -13.80
N GLY A 60 -5.07 -25.79 -13.14
CA GLY A 60 -6.02 -26.79 -12.61
C GLY A 60 -5.87 -26.88 -11.09
N LEU A 61 -5.91 -28.07 -10.48
CA LEU A 61 -5.52 -28.20 -9.06
C LEU A 61 -4.02 -27.95 -8.83
N MET A 62 -3.22 -28.17 -9.88
CA MET A 62 -1.83 -27.76 -9.92
C MET A 62 -1.70 -26.51 -10.80
N SER A 63 -0.84 -25.58 -10.37
CA SER A 63 -0.60 -24.33 -11.09
C SER A 63 -0.10 -24.61 -12.52
N ALA A 64 -0.46 -23.73 -13.45
CA ALA A 64 -0.01 -23.82 -14.84
C ALA A 64 1.54 -23.80 -14.94
N GLU A 65 2.17 -23.12 -14.02
CA GLU A 65 3.62 -22.94 -13.97
C GLU A 65 4.35 -24.16 -13.39
N ASP A 66 3.81 -24.83 -12.36
CA ASP A 66 4.38 -26.07 -11.84
C ASP A 66 4.29 -27.21 -12.86
N LYS A 67 3.20 -27.25 -13.65
CA LYS A 67 3.07 -28.16 -14.80
C LYS A 67 4.21 -27.96 -15.79
N LYS A 68 4.46 -26.71 -16.23
CA LYS A 68 5.57 -26.38 -17.15
C LYS A 68 6.94 -26.79 -16.60
N ARG A 69 7.15 -26.76 -15.28
CA ARG A 69 8.43 -27.09 -14.65
C ARG A 69 8.65 -28.59 -14.55
N LEU A 70 7.64 -29.35 -14.15
CA LEU A 70 7.69 -30.82 -14.17
C LEU A 70 7.99 -31.34 -15.57
N ASP A 71 7.40 -30.72 -16.59
CA ASP A 71 7.62 -31.02 -17.99
C ASP A 71 9.05 -30.78 -18.50
N LYS A 72 9.83 -29.94 -17.81
CA LYS A 72 11.25 -29.68 -18.12
C LYS A 72 12.18 -30.73 -17.50
N LEU A 73 11.70 -31.57 -16.58
CA LEU A 73 12.53 -32.50 -15.80
C LEU A 73 12.96 -33.77 -16.55
N LYS A 74 12.61 -33.96 -17.83
CA LYS A 74 13.01 -35.06 -18.75
C LYS A 74 13.94 -36.10 -18.09
N THR A 75 13.35 -37.07 -17.37
CA THR A 75 14.11 -37.88 -16.41
C THR A 75 14.97 -38.99 -17.05
N ASN A 76 15.05 -39.07 -18.39
CA ASN A 76 16.00 -39.95 -19.09
C ASN A 76 17.22 -39.24 -19.69
N SER A 77 17.41 -37.93 -19.45
CA SER A 77 18.73 -37.35 -19.69
C SER A 77 19.70 -37.86 -18.62
N ASN A 78 20.76 -38.56 -19.02
CA ASN A 78 21.78 -39.13 -18.13
C ASN A 78 22.34 -38.12 -17.11
N GLU A 79 22.20 -36.82 -17.35
CA GLU A 79 22.61 -35.73 -16.43
C GLU A 79 21.76 -35.62 -15.15
N TYR A 80 20.46 -35.95 -15.17
CA TYR A 80 19.64 -35.88 -13.95
C TYR A 80 19.94 -37.06 -13.01
N SER A 81 20.11 -38.26 -13.58
CA SER A 81 20.51 -39.46 -12.83
C SER A 81 21.94 -39.34 -12.24
N THR A 82 22.89 -38.76 -12.99
CA THR A 82 24.28 -38.56 -12.50
C THR A 82 24.45 -37.44 -11.48
N ARG A 83 23.51 -36.47 -11.41
CA ARG A 83 23.51 -35.46 -10.32
C ARG A 83 22.89 -35.98 -9.02
N LEU A 84 21.97 -36.94 -9.10
CA LEU A 84 21.32 -37.54 -7.93
C LEU A 84 22.18 -38.57 -7.19
N SER A 85 23.15 -39.20 -7.85
CA SER A 85 24.08 -40.13 -7.20
C SER A 85 25.03 -39.46 -6.19
N ASN A 86 25.14 -38.12 -6.21
CA ASN A 86 26.05 -37.35 -5.35
C ASN A 86 25.34 -36.47 -4.31
N VAL A 87 24.03 -36.58 -4.14
CA VAL A 87 23.29 -35.79 -3.14
C VAL A 87 22.52 -36.71 -2.21
N SER A 88 22.91 -36.71 -0.93
CA SER A 88 22.26 -37.47 0.12
C SER A 88 20.76 -37.11 0.21
N THR A 89 19.92 -38.10 -0.07
CA THR A 89 18.52 -38.24 0.35
C THR A 89 17.66 -36.95 0.24
N ASN A 90 17.00 -36.83 -0.91
CA ASN A 90 15.99 -35.80 -1.16
C ASN A 90 14.74 -36.06 -0.32
N ASN A 91 14.39 -35.10 0.55
CA ASN A 91 13.18 -35.11 1.40
C ASN A 91 11.86 -35.02 0.60
N THR A 92 11.92 -34.96 -0.73
CA THR A 92 10.77 -34.76 -1.63
C THR A 92 10.42 -35.99 -2.45
N LEU A 93 11.30 -37.00 -2.51
CA LEU A 93 11.03 -38.24 -3.21
C LEU A 93 10.41 -39.25 -2.24
N ILE A 94 9.14 -39.59 -2.45
CA ILE A 94 8.45 -40.59 -1.62
C ILE A 94 8.78 -41.99 -2.16
N LYS A 95 8.83 -42.15 -3.48
CA LYS A 95 9.20 -43.41 -4.14
C LYS A 95 9.60 -43.17 -5.61
N GLN A 96 10.71 -43.74 -6.08
CA GLN A 96 11.13 -43.73 -7.48
C GLN A 96 11.19 -45.16 -8.06
N ASP A 97 11.42 -45.24 -9.37
CA ASP A 97 11.65 -46.49 -10.12
C ASP A 97 10.58 -47.56 -9.90
N ILE A 98 9.35 -47.12 -9.59
CA ILE A 98 8.24 -48.01 -9.27
C ILE A 98 7.98 -48.91 -10.48
N ASN A 99 7.81 -48.29 -11.66
CA ASN A 99 7.58 -48.96 -12.94
C ASN A 99 6.51 -50.07 -12.87
N LEU A 100 5.43 -49.81 -12.12
CA LEU A 100 4.32 -50.75 -11.92
C LEU A 100 3.08 -50.30 -12.72
N TRP A 101 2.36 -51.28 -13.26
CA TRP A 101 1.08 -51.09 -13.96
C TRP A 101 -0.07 -51.32 -12.98
N PRO A 102 -0.63 -50.26 -12.37
CA PRO A 102 -1.55 -50.38 -11.25
C PRO A 102 -2.67 -51.38 -11.57
N SER A 103 -2.56 -52.56 -10.98
CA SER A 103 -3.59 -53.61 -10.97
C SER A 103 -3.93 -53.91 -9.52
N ASN A 104 -5.02 -54.64 -9.27
CA ASN A 104 -5.42 -55.01 -7.91
C ASN A 104 -4.35 -55.83 -7.14
N GLN A 105 -3.37 -56.40 -7.83
CA GLN A 105 -2.28 -57.19 -7.28
C GLN A 105 -1.05 -56.33 -6.97
N GLN A 106 -0.99 -55.09 -7.46
CA GLN A 106 0.17 -54.22 -7.31
C GLN A 106 -0.06 -53.16 -6.24
N THR A 107 0.86 -53.11 -5.28
CA THR A 107 0.83 -52.17 -4.16
C THR A 107 2.17 -51.47 -4.03
N VAL A 108 2.16 -50.16 -3.81
CA VAL A 108 3.32 -49.33 -3.54
C VAL A 108 3.25 -48.86 -2.09
N ASN A 109 4.17 -49.35 -1.26
CA ASN A 109 4.35 -48.83 0.10
C ASN A 109 5.17 -47.55 0.05
N LEU A 110 4.65 -46.50 0.69
CA LEU A 110 5.25 -45.17 0.72
C LEU A 110 6.30 -45.10 1.81
N ASN A 111 7.43 -44.47 1.51
CA ASN A 111 8.49 -44.26 2.49
C ASN A 111 8.17 -43.10 3.48
N LYS A 112 7.07 -42.37 3.23
CA LYS A 112 6.56 -41.25 4.03
C LYS A 112 5.03 -41.24 3.97
N SER A 113 4.37 -40.99 5.11
CA SER A 113 2.92 -40.85 5.15
C SER A 113 2.44 -39.63 4.37
N ILE A 114 1.33 -39.73 3.65
CA ILE A 114 0.77 -38.61 2.89
C ILE A 114 0.29 -37.49 3.83
N SER A 115 -0.28 -37.84 4.98
CA SER A 115 -0.75 -36.90 6.01
C SER A 115 0.38 -36.06 6.61
N SER A 116 1.61 -36.57 6.60
CA SER A 116 2.81 -35.84 7.05
C SER A 116 3.51 -35.08 5.93
N CYS A 117 2.97 -35.15 4.70
CA CYS A 117 3.42 -34.32 3.60
C CYS A 117 2.98 -32.87 3.81
N ASN A 118 3.72 -31.94 3.20
CA ASN A 118 3.47 -30.51 3.36
C ASN A 118 2.12 -30.10 2.74
N ASN A 119 1.90 -30.39 1.45
CA ASN A 119 0.62 -30.12 0.79
C ASN A 119 -0.05 -31.37 0.23
N GLY A 120 0.72 -32.37 -0.19
CA GLY A 120 0.18 -33.61 -0.72
C GLY A 120 1.23 -34.42 -1.46
N ILE A 121 0.80 -35.18 -2.46
CA ILE A 121 1.68 -35.97 -3.32
C ILE A 121 1.36 -35.75 -4.80
N ILE A 122 2.32 -36.03 -5.67
CA ILE A 122 2.12 -36.14 -7.11
C ILE A 122 2.38 -37.58 -7.51
N LEU A 123 1.42 -38.20 -8.21
CA LEU A 123 1.62 -39.46 -8.92
C LEU A 123 2.16 -39.14 -10.31
N VAL A 124 3.31 -39.70 -10.64
CA VAL A 124 3.96 -39.52 -11.93
C VAL A 124 3.70 -40.75 -12.78
N TRP A 125 2.81 -40.62 -13.75
CA TRP A 125 2.47 -41.65 -14.71
C TRP A 125 3.33 -41.50 -15.95
N ARG A 126 3.75 -42.61 -16.55
CA ARG A 126 4.65 -42.61 -17.71
C ARG A 126 4.16 -43.55 -18.80
N LEU A 127 4.23 -43.11 -20.06
CA LEU A 127 3.99 -43.93 -21.25
C LEU A 127 5.21 -44.83 -21.58
N ASP A 128 4.96 -46.08 -21.93
CA ASP A 128 5.97 -47.14 -21.94
C ASP A 128 7.01 -47.12 -23.10
N GLU A 129 8.14 -47.76 -22.79
CA GLU A 129 9.41 -48.12 -23.48
C GLU A 129 10.11 -47.20 -24.48
N SER A 130 9.47 -46.20 -25.10
CA SER A 130 10.15 -45.41 -26.15
C SER A 130 9.96 -43.90 -26.10
N ASP A 131 9.17 -43.38 -25.16
CA ASP A 131 8.90 -41.94 -25.08
C ASP A 131 9.04 -41.36 -23.66
N ASP A 132 9.45 -40.10 -23.59
CA ASP A 132 9.66 -39.30 -22.37
C ASP A 132 8.37 -38.58 -21.96
N LEU A 133 7.23 -39.27 -22.07
CA LEU A 133 5.92 -38.68 -21.81
C LEU A 133 5.44 -39.01 -20.40
N TYR A 134 5.39 -37.96 -19.58
CA TYR A 134 4.97 -38.00 -18.19
C TYR A 134 3.62 -37.28 -18.01
N HIS A 135 2.78 -37.84 -17.14
CA HIS A 135 1.53 -37.26 -16.68
C HIS A 135 1.57 -37.14 -15.17
N TYR A 136 1.04 -36.04 -14.64
CA TYR A 136 1.18 -35.69 -13.25
C TYR A 136 -0.20 -35.54 -12.61
N GLN A 137 -0.47 -36.37 -11.60
CA GLN A 137 -1.71 -36.34 -10.86
C GLN A 137 -1.45 -35.83 -9.44
N TYR A 138 -1.94 -34.64 -9.13
CA TYR A 138 -1.83 -34.09 -7.78
C TYR A 138 -2.92 -34.66 -6.86
N LEU A 139 -2.50 -35.09 -5.67
CA LEU A 139 -3.37 -35.52 -4.59
C LEU A 139 -3.10 -34.68 -3.32
N PRO A 140 -4.05 -33.88 -2.84
CA PRO A 140 -3.86 -33.11 -1.61
C PRO A 140 -3.82 -34.03 -0.39
N LYS A 141 -3.01 -33.70 0.62
CA LYS A 141 -2.92 -34.52 1.84
C LYS A 141 -4.24 -34.65 2.61
N SER A 142 -5.10 -33.62 2.51
CA SER A 142 -6.44 -33.62 3.11
C SER A 142 -7.34 -34.70 2.53
N HIS A 143 -7.15 -35.05 1.24
CA HIS A 143 -7.87 -36.16 0.62
C HIS A 143 -7.66 -37.46 1.41
N VAL A 144 -6.42 -37.73 1.83
CA VAL A 144 -6.12 -38.98 2.55
C VAL A 144 -6.60 -38.95 4.01
N GLN A 145 -6.71 -37.77 4.61
CA GLN A 145 -7.26 -37.61 5.95
C GLN A 145 -8.78 -37.79 5.97
N LEU A 146 -9.48 -37.28 4.95
CA LEU A 146 -10.94 -37.21 4.89
C LEU A 146 -11.57 -38.36 4.09
N HIS A 147 -10.82 -38.97 3.16
CA HIS A 147 -11.32 -39.95 2.19
C HIS A 147 -10.40 -41.18 2.11
N ARG A 148 -10.10 -41.79 3.26
CA ARG A 148 -9.25 -42.99 3.33
C ARG A 148 -9.82 -44.11 2.47
N ASN A 149 -8.97 -44.70 1.62
CA ASN A 149 -9.31 -45.82 0.73
C ASN A 149 -10.28 -45.46 -0.41
N ALA A 150 -10.46 -44.17 -0.72
CA ALA A 150 -11.20 -43.75 -1.90
C ALA A 150 -10.46 -44.15 -3.18
N LYS A 151 -11.23 -44.49 -4.23
CA LYS A 151 -10.70 -44.68 -5.58
C LYS A 151 -10.41 -43.31 -6.19
N VAL A 152 -9.21 -43.16 -6.71
CA VAL A 152 -8.68 -42.00 -7.41
C VAL A 152 -8.54 -42.39 -8.87
N THR A 153 -9.27 -41.70 -9.75
CA THR A 153 -9.37 -42.06 -11.18
C THR A 153 -8.88 -40.91 -12.06
N GLU A 154 -7.94 -41.20 -12.95
CA GLU A 154 -7.42 -40.28 -13.97
C GLU A 154 -7.64 -40.82 -15.38
N VAL A 155 -7.98 -39.95 -16.33
CA VAL A 155 -8.01 -40.31 -17.76
C VAL A 155 -6.82 -39.69 -18.45
N ILE A 156 -6.00 -40.53 -19.08
CA ILE A 156 -4.69 -40.20 -19.64
C ILE A 156 -4.70 -40.40 -21.15
N SER A 157 -4.25 -39.41 -21.90
CA SER A 157 -4.07 -39.51 -23.36
C SER A 157 -2.82 -40.31 -23.70
N ILE A 158 -2.93 -41.29 -24.58
CA ILE A 158 -1.79 -42.16 -24.96
C ILE A 158 -1.16 -41.77 -26.29
N ASN A 159 -1.80 -40.93 -27.10
CA ASN A 159 -1.24 -40.38 -28.33
C ASN A 159 -1.99 -39.13 -28.82
N SER A 160 -1.48 -38.53 -29.89
CA SER A 160 -2.07 -37.34 -30.54
C SER A 160 -3.34 -37.64 -31.34
N SER A 161 -3.69 -38.91 -31.58
CA SER A 161 -4.93 -39.31 -32.25
C SER A 161 -6.14 -39.37 -31.31
N GLY A 162 -6.00 -38.90 -30.06
CA GLY A 162 -7.10 -38.83 -29.10
C GLY A 162 -7.42 -40.16 -28.42
N GLN A 163 -6.57 -41.18 -28.56
CA GLN A 163 -6.75 -42.41 -27.79
C GLN A 163 -6.37 -42.15 -26.33
N THR A 164 -7.14 -42.72 -25.40
CA THR A 164 -6.97 -42.52 -23.96
C THR A 164 -7.05 -43.84 -23.20
N CYS A 165 -6.43 -43.91 -22.02
CA CYS A 165 -6.68 -44.96 -21.03
C CYS A 165 -7.09 -44.35 -19.69
N THR A 166 -7.76 -45.13 -18.85
CA THR A 166 -8.12 -44.73 -17.48
C THR A 166 -7.20 -45.42 -16.48
N LYS A 167 -6.71 -44.67 -15.50
CA LYS A 167 -5.93 -45.14 -14.37
C LYS A 167 -6.65 -44.94 -13.05
N THR A 168 -6.86 -46.04 -12.33
CA THR A 168 -7.55 -46.05 -11.05
C THR A 168 -6.65 -46.66 -9.99
N VAL A 169 -6.44 -45.91 -8.90
CA VAL A 169 -5.71 -46.36 -7.71
C VAL A 169 -6.54 -46.09 -6.45
N VAL A 170 -6.32 -46.89 -5.42
CA VAL A 170 -6.82 -46.63 -4.07
C VAL A 170 -5.67 -46.03 -3.27
N VAL A 171 -5.89 -44.85 -2.70
CA VAL A 171 -4.88 -44.12 -1.93
C VAL A 171 -5.21 -44.16 -0.44
N SER A 172 -4.19 -44.47 0.35
CA SER A 172 -4.23 -44.46 1.80
C SER A 172 -2.99 -43.73 2.32
N ASP A 173 -2.93 -43.51 3.63
CA ASP A 173 -1.86 -42.70 4.22
C ASP A 173 -0.45 -43.24 3.98
N GLN A 174 -0.31 -44.56 3.84
CA GLN A 174 1.01 -45.21 3.76
C GLN A 174 1.17 -46.11 2.53
N LEU A 175 0.12 -46.33 1.74
CA LEU A 175 0.22 -47.13 0.52
C LEU A 175 -0.71 -46.64 -0.58
N ILE A 176 -0.33 -46.96 -1.81
CA ILE A 176 -1.13 -46.80 -3.02
C ILE A 176 -1.30 -48.18 -3.64
N LYS A 177 -2.54 -48.58 -3.92
CA LYS A 177 -2.87 -49.87 -4.51
C LYS A 177 -3.55 -49.66 -5.86
N GLY A 178 -3.13 -50.40 -6.89
CA GLY A 178 -3.87 -50.43 -8.14
C GLY A 178 -5.25 -51.08 -7.95
N THR A 179 -6.14 -50.91 -8.91
CA THR A 179 -7.44 -51.59 -8.90
C THR A 179 -7.61 -52.46 -10.14
N ASP A 180 -8.56 -53.40 -10.08
CA ASP A 180 -9.02 -54.10 -11.29
C ASP A 180 -9.72 -53.14 -12.26
N ASP A 181 -10.09 -51.94 -11.80
CA ASP A 181 -10.81 -50.96 -12.59
C ASP A 181 -10.00 -50.29 -13.70
N ASN A 182 -8.75 -50.68 -13.84
CA ASN A 182 -7.89 -50.31 -14.96
C ASN A 182 -8.31 -51.10 -16.22
N PHE A 183 -9.55 -50.88 -16.68
CA PHE A 183 -10.32 -51.78 -17.54
C PHE A 183 -10.13 -51.66 -19.07
N ARG A 184 -9.37 -50.69 -19.63
CA ARG A 184 -9.46 -50.37 -21.07
C ARG A 184 -8.14 -50.41 -21.86
N ASN A 185 -8.29 -50.74 -23.16
CA ASN A 185 -7.29 -50.80 -24.22
C ASN A 185 -6.15 -49.79 -24.01
N ASN A 186 -4.94 -50.32 -23.78
CA ASN A 186 -3.70 -49.59 -23.53
C ASN A 186 -3.42 -49.13 -22.09
N ALA A 187 -4.21 -49.54 -21.08
CA ALA A 187 -3.84 -49.30 -19.68
C ALA A 187 -2.46 -49.87 -19.35
N ASN A 188 -2.06 -50.99 -19.96
CA ASN A 188 -0.72 -51.55 -19.86
C ASN A 188 0.39 -50.70 -20.53
N LYS A 189 0.07 -49.59 -21.19
CA LYS A 189 1.07 -48.66 -21.74
C LYS A 189 1.41 -47.51 -20.80
N ILE A 190 0.64 -47.32 -19.73
CA ILE A 190 0.90 -46.29 -18.73
C ILE A 190 1.23 -46.97 -17.40
N ARG A 191 2.40 -46.63 -16.83
CA ARG A 191 2.89 -47.15 -15.55
C ARG A 191 3.06 -46.03 -14.54
N LEU A 192 2.87 -46.33 -13.25
CA LEU A 192 3.27 -45.43 -12.19
C LEU A 192 4.79 -45.49 -12.11
N HIS A 193 5.44 -44.37 -12.37
CA HIS A 193 6.89 -44.28 -12.43
C HIS A 193 7.44 -43.80 -11.09
N GLU A 194 6.89 -42.72 -10.55
CA GLU A 194 7.36 -42.08 -9.31
C GLU A 194 6.21 -41.51 -8.50
N ILE A 195 6.47 -41.30 -7.21
CA ILE A 195 5.62 -40.57 -6.28
C ILE A 195 6.47 -39.52 -5.59
N LEU A 196 6.05 -38.26 -5.74
CA LEU A 196 6.73 -37.10 -5.20
C LEU A 196 5.89 -36.46 -4.09
N GLU A 197 6.53 -35.92 -3.07
CA GLU A 197 5.86 -35.03 -2.12
C GLU A 197 5.64 -33.67 -2.77
N TYR A 198 4.40 -33.18 -2.74
CA TYR A 198 4.04 -31.85 -3.19
C TYR A 198 4.01 -30.87 -2.01
N TRP A 199 4.71 -29.75 -2.17
CA TRP A 199 4.85 -28.72 -1.14
C TRP A 199 4.11 -27.43 -1.50
N GLY A 200 3.52 -27.32 -2.70
CA GLY A 200 3.19 -26.04 -3.33
C GLY A 200 4.49 -25.28 -3.65
N ASP A 201 4.71 -24.90 -4.92
CA ASP A 201 5.92 -24.19 -5.37
C ASP A 201 7.24 -25.00 -5.32
N TRP A 202 7.26 -26.12 -6.04
CA TRP A 202 8.24 -27.20 -5.88
C TRP A 202 9.64 -26.91 -6.46
N PHE A 203 10.47 -26.06 -5.86
CA PHE A 203 11.93 -26.26 -5.91
C PHE A 203 12.68 -25.64 -4.71
N MET A 204 12.19 -25.87 -3.49
CA MET A 204 12.97 -25.60 -2.26
C MET A 204 14.16 -26.57 -2.04
N ASN A 205 14.55 -27.43 -2.99
CA ASN A 205 15.66 -28.39 -2.77
C ASN A 205 16.37 -28.90 -4.06
N LEU A 206 16.97 -28.01 -4.85
CA LEU A 206 18.14 -28.40 -5.68
C LEU A 206 19.45 -27.70 -5.27
N ASN A 207 19.48 -27.03 -4.11
CA ASN A 207 20.73 -26.76 -3.41
C ASN A 207 20.49 -26.62 -1.90
N LYS A 208 20.61 -27.75 -1.19
CA LYS A 208 20.73 -27.83 0.28
C LYS A 208 21.96 -27.06 0.85
N SER A 209 22.74 -26.38 0.01
CA SER A 209 23.83 -25.48 0.43
C SER A 209 23.43 -24.00 0.52
N LEU A 210 22.16 -23.64 0.26
CA LEU A 210 21.69 -22.25 0.19
C LEU A 210 20.50 -21.94 1.11
N ILE A 211 20.30 -22.71 2.19
CA ILE A 211 19.47 -22.22 3.30
C ILE A 211 20.31 -21.17 4.03
N ASP A 212 20.29 -19.96 3.51
CA ASP A 212 20.82 -18.80 4.21
C ASP A 212 19.96 -18.59 5.46
N SER A 213 20.60 -18.27 6.58
CA SER A 213 19.98 -18.10 7.91
C SER A 213 18.78 -17.15 7.91
N ASP A 214 18.68 -16.30 6.88
CA ASP A 214 17.63 -15.30 6.66
C ASP A 214 16.25 -15.90 6.38
N GLY A 215 16.14 -16.99 5.61
CA GLY A 215 14.84 -17.58 5.25
C GLY A 215 14.16 -18.26 6.45
N VAL A 216 14.96 -18.88 7.31
CA VAL A 216 14.51 -19.47 8.58
C VAL A 216 14.15 -18.37 9.57
N THR A 217 14.92 -17.27 9.60
CA THR A 217 14.66 -16.11 10.48
C THR A 217 13.38 -15.37 10.09
N PHE A 218 13.14 -15.16 8.79
CA PHE A 218 11.91 -14.56 8.28
C PHE A 218 10.67 -15.39 8.60
N ARG A 219 10.73 -16.73 8.39
CA ARG A 219 9.62 -17.63 8.78
C ARG A 219 9.37 -17.62 10.29
N ARG A 220 10.42 -17.55 11.11
CA ARG A 220 10.30 -17.45 12.58
C ARG A 220 9.64 -16.13 13.00
N GLN A 221 10.08 -15.00 12.44
CA GLN A 221 9.51 -13.67 12.70
C GLN A 221 8.04 -13.57 12.26
N MET A 222 7.67 -14.19 11.14
CA MET A 222 6.27 -14.21 10.68
C MET A 222 5.37 -15.06 11.58
N ILE A 223 5.87 -16.18 12.11
CA ILE A 223 5.16 -17.01 13.10
C ILE A 223 5.02 -16.27 14.44
N GLU A 224 6.05 -15.53 14.87
CA GLU A 224 6.00 -14.68 16.06
C GLU A 224 4.99 -13.53 15.90
N ASN A 225 4.96 -12.87 14.74
CA ASN A 225 3.99 -11.81 14.45
C ASN A 225 2.55 -12.33 14.44
N LEU A 226 2.30 -13.52 13.86
CA LEU A 226 0.99 -14.17 13.90
C LEU A 226 0.55 -14.48 15.33
N LYS A 227 1.48 -14.95 16.18
CA LYS A 227 1.22 -15.23 17.60
C LYS A 227 0.91 -13.96 18.40
N ILE A 228 1.62 -12.86 18.14
CA ILE A 228 1.35 -11.55 18.76
C ILE A 228 -0.05 -11.04 18.38
N ILE A 229 -0.45 -11.20 17.11
CA ILE A 229 -1.80 -10.84 16.66
C ILE A 229 -2.83 -11.71 17.40
N GLU A 230 -2.63 -13.03 17.45
CA GLU A 230 -3.55 -13.94 18.14
C GLU A 230 -3.71 -13.60 19.64
N ASP A 231 -2.60 -13.36 20.35
CA ASP A 231 -2.60 -12.98 21.77
C ASP A 231 -3.29 -11.63 22.00
N THR A 232 -3.07 -10.66 21.11
CA THR A 232 -3.70 -9.33 21.18
C THR A 232 -5.21 -9.42 20.99
N PHE A 233 -5.68 -10.17 20.01
CA PHE A 233 -7.12 -10.36 19.80
C PHE A 233 -7.77 -11.14 20.94
N ASN A 234 -7.13 -12.19 21.45
CA ASN A 234 -7.65 -12.96 22.59
C ASN A 234 -7.82 -12.07 23.84
N LYS A 235 -6.90 -11.14 24.07
CA LYS A 235 -6.99 -10.14 25.15
C LYS A 235 -8.16 -9.16 24.93
N VAL A 236 -8.38 -8.71 23.70
CA VAL A 236 -9.50 -7.81 23.37
C VAL A 236 -10.85 -8.53 23.48
N PHE A 237 -10.96 -9.78 23.01
CA PHE A 237 -12.19 -10.58 23.15
C PHE A 237 -12.56 -10.91 24.60
N GLY A 238 -11.62 -10.83 25.54
CA GLY A 238 -11.83 -11.04 26.97
C GLY A 238 -12.52 -9.88 27.71
N TYR A 239 -12.69 -8.70 27.10
CA TYR A 239 -13.42 -7.58 27.73
C TYR A 239 -14.92 -7.88 27.82
N LYS A 240 -15.51 -7.65 29.00
CA LYS A 240 -16.91 -8.00 29.29
C LYS A 240 -17.94 -7.09 28.62
N ASP A 241 -17.54 -5.86 28.28
CA ASP A 241 -18.47 -4.80 27.81
C ASP A 241 -18.61 -4.71 26.29
N LEU A 242 -17.95 -5.61 25.53
CA LEU A 242 -18.08 -5.65 24.07
C LEU A 242 -19.45 -6.20 23.65
N SER A 243 -20.18 -5.41 22.86
CA SER A 243 -21.44 -5.81 22.26
C SER A 243 -21.27 -6.94 21.24
N THR A 244 -22.36 -7.67 20.95
CA THR A 244 -22.35 -8.77 19.98
C THR A 244 -21.91 -8.33 18.57
N GLN A 245 -22.25 -7.10 18.18
CA GLN A 245 -21.90 -6.54 16.89
C GLN A 245 -20.41 -6.23 16.80
N GLU A 246 -19.82 -5.61 17.83
CA GLU A 246 -18.38 -5.32 17.89
C GLU A 246 -17.55 -6.61 17.88
N ARG A 247 -18.01 -7.67 18.55
CA ARG A 247 -17.34 -8.99 18.52
C ARG A 247 -17.33 -9.60 17.12
N LYS A 248 -18.41 -9.43 16.35
CA LYS A 248 -18.52 -9.93 14.98
C LYS A 248 -17.58 -9.20 14.04
N GLU A 249 -17.58 -7.87 14.09
CA GLU A 249 -16.69 -7.02 13.27
C GLU A 249 -15.21 -7.30 13.57
N LEU A 250 -14.86 -7.48 14.85
CA LEU A 250 -13.49 -7.82 15.24
C LEU A 250 -13.06 -9.21 14.72
N SER A 251 -13.98 -10.19 14.67
CA SER A 251 -13.70 -11.52 14.14
C SER A 251 -13.54 -11.52 12.62
N GLU A 252 -14.32 -10.70 11.91
CA GLU A 252 -14.21 -10.55 10.46
C GLU A 252 -12.88 -9.88 10.08
N PHE A 253 -12.47 -8.87 10.85
CA PHE A 253 -11.16 -8.21 10.69
C PHE A 253 -9.98 -9.15 10.99
N LYS A 254 -10.04 -9.95 12.05
CA LYS A 254 -9.04 -11.00 12.35
C LYS A 254 -8.89 -11.98 11.17
N ASN A 255 -10.01 -12.46 10.64
CA ASN A 255 -10.02 -13.40 9.52
C ASN A 255 -9.46 -12.79 8.22
N ALA A 256 -9.68 -11.49 7.97
CA ALA A 256 -9.13 -10.79 6.81
C ALA A 256 -7.60 -10.66 6.90
N LEU A 257 -7.08 -10.26 8.07
CA LEU A 257 -5.64 -10.19 8.35
C LEU A 257 -4.93 -11.55 8.22
N GLU A 258 -5.53 -12.61 8.76
CA GLU A 258 -4.98 -13.96 8.61
C GLU A 258 -4.96 -14.43 7.15
N LYS A 259 -5.95 -14.03 6.34
CA LYS A 259 -5.99 -14.30 4.89
C LYS A 259 -4.93 -13.52 4.13
N GLU A 260 -4.72 -12.24 4.43
CA GLU A 260 -3.66 -11.41 3.82
C GLU A 260 -2.26 -11.97 4.13
N ILE A 261 -2.00 -12.37 5.37
CA ILE A 261 -0.72 -12.96 5.77
C ILE A 261 -0.52 -14.32 5.08
N ARG A 262 -1.56 -15.16 4.98
CA ARG A 262 -1.49 -16.43 4.24
C ARG A 262 -1.25 -16.22 2.74
N ALA A 263 -1.83 -15.18 2.14
CA ALA A 263 -1.59 -14.82 0.73
C ALA A 263 -0.15 -14.34 0.48
N ILE A 264 0.50 -13.72 1.48
CA ILE A 264 1.92 -13.33 1.43
C ILE A 264 2.87 -14.53 1.63
N VAL A 265 2.47 -15.51 2.43
CA VAL A 265 3.27 -16.70 2.76
C VAL A 265 3.13 -17.83 1.72
N MET A 266 2.02 -17.85 0.96
CA MET A 266 1.77 -18.83 -0.11
C MET A 266 1.38 -18.15 -1.44
N PRO A 267 2.27 -17.41 -2.12
CA PRO A 267 2.01 -16.95 -3.48
C PRO A 267 2.52 -17.98 -4.50
N GLU A 268 1.68 -18.30 -5.49
CA GLU A 268 1.94 -19.15 -6.66
C GLU A 268 3.12 -18.67 -7.56
N MET A 269 4.32 -18.45 -7.02
CA MET A 269 5.53 -18.01 -7.73
C MET A 269 6.70 -18.96 -7.41
N SER A 270 7.57 -19.31 -8.39
CA SER A 270 8.68 -20.24 -8.09
C SER A 270 9.58 -19.71 -7.00
N PRO A 271 10.22 -20.58 -6.19
CA PRO A 271 11.33 -20.20 -5.33
C PRO A 271 12.45 -19.48 -6.08
N LEU A 272 12.67 -19.72 -7.38
CA LEU A 272 13.71 -19.06 -8.19
C LEU A 272 13.30 -17.65 -8.62
N GLU A 273 12.05 -17.44 -9.04
CA GLU A 273 11.48 -16.11 -9.28
C GLU A 273 11.37 -15.34 -7.97
N VAL A 274 10.96 -15.98 -6.88
CA VAL A 274 10.99 -15.41 -5.53
C VAL A 274 12.43 -15.13 -5.10
N THR A 275 13.43 -15.95 -5.43
CA THR A 275 14.85 -15.68 -5.08
C THR A 275 15.45 -14.58 -5.95
N GLU A 276 15.06 -14.47 -7.22
CA GLU A 276 15.42 -13.35 -8.09
C GLU A 276 14.70 -12.07 -7.66
N GLU A 277 13.41 -12.13 -7.38
CA GLU A 277 12.59 -11.04 -6.84
C GLU A 277 13.10 -10.62 -5.46
N VAL A 278 13.55 -11.54 -4.62
CA VAL A 278 14.17 -11.26 -3.30
C VAL A 278 15.58 -10.70 -3.48
N SER A 279 16.36 -11.25 -4.40
CA SER A 279 17.69 -10.72 -4.74
C SER A 279 17.59 -9.33 -5.36
N LYS A 280 16.57 -9.06 -6.19
CA LYS A 280 16.23 -7.75 -6.77
C LYS A 280 15.60 -6.82 -5.72
N SER A 281 14.81 -7.32 -4.78
CA SER A 281 14.22 -6.52 -3.70
C SER A 281 15.22 -6.15 -2.62
N LYS A 282 16.37 -6.84 -2.55
CA LYS A 282 17.54 -6.43 -1.76
C LYS A 282 18.43 -5.41 -2.50
N ILE A 283 18.13 -5.05 -3.74
CA ILE A 283 18.79 -3.95 -4.46
C ILE A 283 18.03 -2.65 -4.15
N ASP A 284 18.77 -1.63 -3.74
CA ASP A 284 18.24 -0.31 -3.44
C ASP A 284 18.03 0.54 -4.71
N LEU A 285 17.41 1.70 -4.56
CA LEU A 285 17.11 2.69 -5.60
C LEU A 285 18.35 3.30 -6.29
N THR A 286 19.55 2.91 -5.88
CA THR A 286 20.83 3.32 -6.49
C THR A 286 21.55 2.16 -7.16
N GLY A 287 20.98 0.96 -7.11
CA GLY A 287 21.56 -0.26 -7.70
C GLY A 287 22.50 -1.02 -6.76
N VAL A 288 22.57 -0.67 -5.47
CA VAL A 288 23.42 -1.35 -4.49
C VAL A 288 22.64 -2.50 -3.84
N LYS A 289 23.25 -3.68 -3.76
CA LYS A 289 22.65 -4.88 -3.17
C LYS A 289 23.01 -5.00 -1.68
N HIS A 290 22.02 -5.19 -0.83
CA HIS A 290 22.16 -5.27 0.64
C HIS A 290 21.95 -6.71 1.15
N GLU A 291 22.48 -7.02 2.34
CA GLU A 291 22.39 -8.39 2.89
C GLU A 291 20.95 -8.74 3.29
N THR A 292 20.21 -7.78 3.86
CA THR A 292 18.82 -7.99 4.28
C THR A 292 17.84 -7.02 3.60
N LEU A 293 16.56 -7.41 3.51
CA LEU A 293 15.51 -6.51 3.03
C LEU A 293 15.35 -5.31 3.98
N SER A 294 15.57 -5.49 5.29
CA SER A 294 15.58 -4.37 6.25
C SER A 294 16.72 -3.40 5.95
N GLN A 295 17.94 -3.87 5.71
CA GLN A 295 19.05 -3.00 5.31
C GLN A 295 18.82 -2.34 3.95
N ARG A 296 18.23 -3.04 2.97
CA ARG A 296 17.80 -2.41 1.71
C ARG A 296 16.71 -1.38 1.97
N ILE A 297 15.70 -1.67 2.79
CA ILE A 297 14.61 -0.76 3.12
C ILE A 297 15.16 0.41 3.92
N ASP A 298 16.12 0.22 4.80
CA ASP A 298 16.81 1.27 5.54
C ASP A 298 17.72 2.05 4.60
N ALA A 299 18.36 1.41 3.62
CA ALA A 299 19.15 2.09 2.60
C ALA A 299 18.26 2.83 1.61
N ASP A 300 17.08 2.32 1.27
CA ASP A 300 16.07 2.98 0.45
C ASP A 300 15.36 4.07 1.20
N ILE A 301 14.99 3.86 2.45
CA ILE A 301 14.47 4.87 3.36
C ILE A 301 15.55 5.91 3.56
N ASN A 302 16.81 5.55 3.81
CA ASN A 302 17.90 6.50 3.88
C ASN A 302 18.19 7.14 2.52
N ASN A 303 17.99 6.45 1.39
CA ASN A 303 18.15 6.99 0.05
C ASN A 303 16.92 7.79 -0.39
N ILE A 304 15.75 7.64 0.22
CA ILE A 304 14.49 8.39 -0.03
C ILE A 304 14.43 9.59 0.92
N ILE A 305 14.87 9.41 2.16
CA ILE A 305 15.22 10.45 3.12
C ILE A 305 16.37 11.27 2.52
N LYS A 306 17.41 10.67 1.94
CA LYS A 306 18.50 11.37 1.24
C LYS A 306 18.10 11.86 -0.17
N LYS A 307 17.18 11.20 -0.89
CA LYS A 307 16.57 11.63 -2.19
C LYS A 307 15.28 12.43 -1.98
N ASP A 308 15.28 13.34 -1.00
CA ASP A 308 14.63 14.64 -1.19
C ASP A 308 13.09 14.76 -1.00
N LYS A 309 12.38 13.80 -0.38
CA LYS A 309 10.93 13.98 -0.08
C LYS A 309 10.50 13.91 1.38
N TYR A 310 11.35 13.48 2.31
CA TYR A 310 10.98 13.44 3.74
C TYR A 310 12.06 13.94 4.70
N SER A 311 13.29 14.21 4.24
CA SER A 311 14.34 14.87 5.04
C SER A 311 13.92 16.23 5.60
N ASN A 312 13.00 16.90 4.91
CA ASN A 312 12.51 18.22 5.28
C ASN A 312 11.17 18.14 6.03
N LEU A 313 10.62 16.97 6.36
CA LEU A 313 9.46 16.89 7.24
C LEU A 313 9.84 17.34 8.65
N VAL A 314 9.03 18.22 9.22
CA VAL A 314 9.19 18.74 10.58
C VAL A 314 7.88 18.50 11.34
N VAL A 315 8.00 18.05 12.58
CA VAL A 315 6.89 18.06 13.53
C VAL A 315 7.03 19.35 14.35
N THR A 316 6.08 20.27 14.20
CA THR A 316 6.05 21.52 14.96
C THR A 316 5.73 21.28 16.43
N GLN A 317 5.91 22.29 17.27
CA GLN A 317 5.72 22.18 18.72
C GLN A 317 4.28 21.81 19.14
N ASN A 318 3.25 22.15 18.35
CA ASN A 318 1.89 21.68 18.59
C ASN A 318 1.61 20.24 18.11
N GLY A 319 2.55 19.61 17.41
CA GLY A 319 2.42 18.28 16.83
C GLY A 319 1.95 18.25 15.36
N THR A 320 1.87 19.41 14.67
CA THR A 320 1.52 19.45 13.25
C THR A 320 2.70 18.96 12.41
N LEU A 321 2.42 18.05 11.48
CA LEU A 321 3.41 17.62 10.50
C LEU A 321 3.43 18.61 9.33
N VAL A 322 4.57 19.24 9.08
CA VAL A 322 4.80 20.22 8.00
C VAL A 322 6.05 19.86 7.21
N TYR A 323 6.22 20.47 6.03
CA TYR A 323 7.40 20.29 5.20
C TYR A 323 8.21 21.59 5.11
N ASP A 324 9.52 21.51 5.35
CA ASP A 324 10.46 22.62 5.35
C ASP A 324 10.95 22.97 3.94
N TYR A 325 10.13 23.75 3.23
CA TYR A 325 10.46 24.23 1.89
C TYR A 325 11.67 25.18 1.82
N SER A 326 12.19 25.68 2.96
CA SER A 326 13.38 26.53 2.95
C SER A 326 14.63 25.80 2.46
N LYS A 327 14.65 24.46 2.60
CA LYS A 327 15.76 23.61 2.15
C LYS A 327 15.80 23.44 0.64
N LEU A 328 14.62 23.44 0.01
CA LEU A 328 14.45 23.28 -1.43
C LEU A 328 14.63 24.59 -2.21
N SER A 329 14.17 25.71 -1.65
CA SER A 329 14.24 26.99 -2.35
C SER A 329 15.68 27.50 -2.48
N GLN A 330 16.11 27.82 -3.71
CA GLN A 330 17.40 28.46 -3.93
C GLN A 330 17.31 29.97 -3.72
N THR A 331 16.16 30.58 -3.99
CA THR A 331 15.97 32.02 -3.84
C THR A 331 15.81 32.46 -2.38
N ILE A 332 15.22 31.62 -1.50
CA ILE A 332 15.10 31.97 -0.08
C ILE A 332 16.48 32.14 0.58
N LYS A 333 17.49 31.39 0.10
CA LYS A 333 18.89 31.46 0.57
C LYS A 333 19.58 32.78 0.22
N GLN A 334 19.00 33.58 -0.68
CA GLN A 334 19.50 34.89 -1.09
C GLN A 334 18.90 36.02 -0.25
N VAL A 335 17.82 35.76 0.50
CA VAL A 335 17.18 36.76 1.37
C VAL A 335 18.13 37.10 2.52
N ARG A 336 18.28 38.40 2.81
CA ARG A 336 19.09 38.94 3.91
C ARG A 336 18.31 39.89 4.80
N ASN A 337 17.27 40.54 4.27
CA ASN A 337 16.46 41.50 5.01
C ASN A 337 14.95 41.21 4.85
N ILE A 338 14.31 40.78 5.96
CA ILE A 338 12.87 40.49 6.01
C ILE A 338 12.12 41.65 6.68
N TYR A 339 10.98 42.02 6.12
CA TYR A 339 9.99 42.86 6.81
C TYR A 339 8.67 42.12 7.01
N CYS A 340 8.05 42.31 8.16
CA CYS A 340 6.67 41.92 8.43
C CYS A 340 5.81 43.15 8.65
N ILE A 341 4.67 43.22 7.96
CA ILE A 341 3.65 44.26 8.13
C ILE A 341 2.26 43.61 8.28
N GLY A 342 1.40 44.26 9.05
CA GLY A 342 0.08 43.73 9.40
C GLY A 342 -0.45 44.32 10.71
N ASP A 343 -1.36 43.57 11.33
CA ASP A 343 -2.05 43.94 12.56
C ASP A 343 -1.46 43.26 13.82
N SER A 344 -2.29 43.03 14.84
CA SER A 344 -1.92 42.35 16.09
C SER A 344 -1.46 40.91 15.88
N VAL A 345 -1.98 40.19 14.89
CA VAL A 345 -1.54 38.82 14.56
C VAL A 345 -0.12 38.88 13.99
N ALA A 346 0.15 39.75 13.03
CA ALA A 346 1.52 39.93 12.51
C ALA A 346 2.51 40.41 13.58
N ARG A 347 2.04 41.26 14.50
CA ARG A 347 2.83 41.68 15.67
C ARG A 347 3.19 40.51 16.59
N GLY A 348 2.31 39.51 16.68
CA GLY A 348 2.42 38.38 17.61
C GLY A 348 1.77 38.66 18.96
N LEU A 349 0.66 39.39 19.00
CA LEU A 349 -0.09 39.58 20.24
C LEU A 349 -0.51 38.21 20.80
N HIS A 350 -0.28 37.98 22.10
CA HIS A 350 -0.45 36.68 22.77
C HIS A 350 0.49 35.54 22.33
N ALA A 351 1.47 35.82 21.48
CA ALA A 351 2.55 34.89 21.14
C ALA A 351 3.88 35.38 21.70
N LYS A 352 4.71 34.46 22.21
CA LYS A 352 6.11 34.79 22.55
C LYS A 352 6.96 35.04 21.32
N LYS A 353 6.55 34.46 20.18
CA LYS A 353 7.25 34.50 18.91
C LYS A 353 6.25 34.50 17.76
N ASN A 354 6.34 35.47 16.86
CA ASN A 354 5.52 35.52 15.65
C ASN A 354 6.18 34.76 14.47
N TYR A 355 5.43 34.57 13.39
CA TYR A 355 5.89 33.82 12.21
C TYR A 355 7.13 34.47 11.54
N GLY A 356 7.27 35.79 11.63
CA GLY A 356 8.44 36.51 11.10
C GLY A 356 9.71 36.18 11.87
N GLN A 357 9.60 36.08 13.20
CA GLN A 357 10.69 35.70 14.08
C GLN A 357 11.06 34.22 13.94
N TYR A 358 10.08 33.32 13.80
CA TYR A 358 10.35 31.93 13.45
C TYR A 358 11.10 31.80 12.11
N LEU A 359 10.69 32.56 11.10
CA LEU A 359 11.39 32.59 9.81
C LEU A 359 12.82 33.14 9.94
N SER A 360 12.98 34.23 10.70
CA SER A 360 14.24 34.88 10.99
C SER A 360 15.26 33.91 11.61
N GLU A 361 14.86 33.19 12.66
CA GLU A 361 15.71 32.17 13.29
C GLU A 361 16.05 31.04 12.34
N LYS A 362 15.05 30.58 11.57
CA LYS A 362 15.21 29.46 10.65
C LYS A 362 16.19 29.75 9.51
N LEU A 363 16.20 30.97 9.02
CA LEU A 363 17.10 31.43 7.97
C LEU A 363 18.39 32.07 8.52
N ASN A 364 18.46 32.28 9.84
CA ASN A 364 19.53 33.02 10.51
C ASN A 364 19.74 34.43 9.90
N ILE A 365 18.65 35.16 9.68
CA ILE A 365 18.65 36.52 9.13
C ILE A 365 17.72 37.44 9.94
N PRO A 366 18.01 38.74 10.06
CA PRO A 366 17.16 39.65 10.84
C PRO A 366 15.77 39.83 10.20
N VAL A 367 14.78 40.08 11.06
CA VAL A 367 13.43 40.50 10.66
C VAL A 367 13.07 41.84 11.31
N ASN A 368 12.55 42.76 10.50
CA ASN A 368 11.99 44.03 10.93
C ASN A 368 10.46 43.89 10.99
N ASN A 369 9.90 43.79 12.19
CA ASN A 369 8.45 43.72 12.36
C ASN A 369 7.87 45.13 12.61
N PHE A 370 7.12 45.64 11.62
CA PHE A 370 6.45 46.94 11.68
C PHE A 370 4.95 46.82 11.97
N ALA A 371 4.45 45.60 12.20
CA ALA A 371 3.04 45.37 12.48
C ALA A 371 2.58 46.00 13.79
N VAL A 372 1.37 46.54 13.78
CA VAL A 372 0.76 47.26 14.91
C VAL A 372 -0.68 46.80 15.08
N SER A 373 -1.12 46.56 16.32
CA SER A 373 -2.50 46.15 16.61
C SER A 373 -3.54 47.15 16.08
N GLY A 374 -4.64 46.64 15.51
CA GLY A 374 -5.73 47.47 15.01
C GLY A 374 -5.43 48.13 13.65
N ALA A 375 -4.53 47.54 12.85
CA ALA A 375 -4.03 48.16 11.64
C ALA A 375 -4.84 47.75 10.42
N THR A 376 -5.51 48.73 9.79
CA THR A 376 -6.25 48.53 8.54
C THR A 376 -5.31 48.53 7.33
N PHE A 377 -5.67 47.88 6.22
CA PHE A 377 -5.03 48.16 4.93
C PHE A 377 -5.38 49.57 4.47
N SER A 378 -6.67 49.91 4.52
CA SER A 378 -7.16 51.21 4.11
C SER A 378 -6.56 52.33 4.97
N THR A 379 -6.56 53.53 4.42
CA THR A 379 -6.20 54.73 5.19
C THR A 379 -7.37 55.29 5.99
N ALA A 380 -8.47 54.53 6.13
CA ALA A 380 -9.64 54.92 6.91
C ALA A 380 -9.31 55.08 8.41
N SER A 381 -8.37 54.28 8.93
CA SER A 381 -7.83 54.47 10.28
C SER A 381 -6.43 55.07 10.26
N ASN A 382 -6.06 55.77 11.34
CA ASN A 382 -4.73 56.37 11.48
C ASN A 382 -3.62 55.34 11.58
N ASN A 383 -3.93 54.15 12.13
CA ASN A 383 -3.03 53.01 12.20
C ASN A 383 -3.31 52.12 10.98
N ASN A 384 -2.48 52.22 9.95
CA ASN A 384 -2.70 51.45 8.74
C ASN A 384 -1.40 50.89 8.17
N ILE A 385 -1.55 49.78 7.44
CA ILE A 385 -0.48 49.01 6.83
C ILE A 385 0.14 49.80 5.67
N TYR A 386 -0.59 50.73 5.04
CA TYR A 386 -0.01 51.65 4.05
C TYR A 386 1.13 52.49 4.64
N LYS A 387 0.96 53.04 5.86
CA LYS A 387 2.03 53.74 6.58
C LYS A 387 3.19 52.82 6.98
N GLN A 388 2.91 51.55 7.30
CA GLN A 388 3.97 50.56 7.59
C GLN A 388 4.79 50.29 6.32
N ALA A 389 4.13 50.06 5.19
CA ALA A 389 4.76 49.81 3.89
C ALA A 389 5.65 50.97 3.43
N ASN A 390 5.22 52.22 3.65
CA ASN A 390 5.98 53.41 3.25
C ASN A 390 7.35 53.54 3.94
N GLN A 391 7.56 52.85 5.06
CA GLN A 391 8.82 52.87 5.81
C GLN A 391 9.80 51.77 5.35
N ILE A 392 9.37 50.86 4.46
CA ILE A 392 10.18 49.71 4.04
C ILE A 392 11.18 50.15 2.97
N GLN A 393 12.46 49.96 3.26
CA GLN A 393 13.57 50.22 2.35
C GLN A 393 14.56 49.05 2.38
N ASN A 394 15.22 48.79 1.26
CA ASN A 394 16.21 47.72 1.11
C ASN A 394 15.72 46.32 1.56
N ALA A 395 14.46 46.01 1.29
CA ALA A 395 13.86 44.71 1.62
C ALA A 395 14.11 43.67 0.52
N ASP A 396 14.49 42.45 0.93
CA ASP A 396 14.55 41.29 0.05
C ASP A 396 13.23 40.51 0.07
N LEU A 397 12.59 40.44 1.24
CA LEU A 397 11.31 39.76 1.46
C LEU A 397 10.40 40.62 2.34
N VAL A 398 9.16 40.83 1.89
CA VAL A 398 8.08 41.41 2.71
C VAL A 398 6.96 40.40 2.90
N ILE A 399 6.60 40.16 4.16
CA ILE A 399 5.45 39.36 4.58
C ILE A 399 4.32 40.32 4.95
N ILE A 400 3.17 40.17 4.28
CA ILE A 400 2.00 41.00 4.50
C ILE A 400 0.87 40.14 5.03
N GLN A 401 0.41 40.40 6.25
CA GLN A 401 -0.79 39.76 6.78
C GLN A 401 -2.03 40.59 6.49
N GLY A 402 -3.06 39.92 5.98
CA GLY A 402 -4.40 40.44 5.80
C GLY A 402 -5.12 40.56 7.13
N THR A 403 -5.88 41.62 7.30
CA THR A 403 -6.43 42.05 8.58
C THR A 403 -7.95 41.95 8.63
N ASP A 404 -8.49 41.73 9.82
CA ASP A 404 -9.93 41.87 10.10
C ASP A 404 -10.31 43.32 10.48
N ASP A 405 -9.35 44.19 10.68
CA ASP A 405 -9.58 45.54 11.18
C ASP A 405 -10.38 46.40 10.18
N ASP A 406 -10.19 46.24 8.86
CA ASP A 406 -11.02 46.95 7.87
C ASP A 406 -12.47 46.50 7.90
N TRP A 407 -12.73 45.22 8.21
CA TRP A 407 -14.09 44.70 8.34
C TRP A 407 -14.81 45.31 9.56
N LEU A 408 -14.04 45.69 10.59
CA LEU A 408 -14.55 46.14 11.89
C LEU A 408 -14.47 47.64 12.14
N TYR A 409 -13.62 48.36 11.40
CA TYR A 409 -13.38 49.76 11.65
C TYR A 409 -14.62 50.60 11.32
N GLY A 410 -15.15 51.29 12.34
CA GLY A 410 -16.40 52.05 12.22
C GLY A 410 -17.56 51.15 11.82
N ASN A 411 -18.11 51.39 10.62
CA ASN A 411 -19.22 50.61 10.04
C ASN A 411 -18.73 49.49 9.10
N GLY A 412 -17.42 49.26 9.03
CA GLY A 412 -16.76 48.50 7.98
C GLY A 412 -16.28 49.42 6.85
N VAL A 413 -15.05 49.20 6.42
CA VAL A 413 -14.44 49.90 5.28
C VAL A 413 -14.96 49.28 3.99
N LYS A 414 -15.32 50.08 2.98
CA LYS A 414 -15.73 49.54 1.68
C LYS A 414 -14.59 48.72 1.06
N ILE A 415 -14.92 47.55 0.50
CA ILE A 415 -13.93 46.76 -0.25
C ILE A 415 -13.37 47.58 -1.42
N GLY A 416 -14.24 48.25 -2.18
CA GLY A 416 -13.84 49.07 -3.32
C GLY A 416 -13.46 48.26 -4.56
N LYS A 417 -13.40 48.92 -5.72
CA LYS A 417 -12.96 48.34 -6.99
C LYS A 417 -11.86 49.15 -7.67
N ASP A 418 -11.75 50.44 -7.31
CA ASP A 418 -10.69 51.30 -7.79
C ASP A 418 -9.38 50.94 -7.11
N LYS A 419 -8.43 50.45 -7.92
CA LYS A 419 -7.09 50.02 -7.47
C LYS A 419 -6.23 51.18 -6.97
N THR A 420 -6.64 52.43 -7.16
CA THR A 420 -5.91 53.64 -6.76
C THR A 420 -6.44 54.29 -5.48
N ASP A 421 -7.66 53.93 -5.06
CA ASP A 421 -8.32 54.51 -3.89
C ASP A 421 -7.81 53.87 -2.58
N ILE A 422 -6.83 54.51 -1.96
CA ILE A 422 -6.23 54.09 -0.68
C ILE A 422 -7.17 54.21 0.53
N SER A 423 -8.38 54.76 0.37
CA SER A 423 -9.40 54.78 1.44
C SER A 423 -10.24 53.50 1.48
N THR A 424 -10.15 52.66 0.44
CA THR A 424 -10.83 51.35 0.37
C THR A 424 -9.87 50.21 0.65
N PHE A 425 -10.37 49.07 1.11
CA PHE A 425 -9.55 47.89 1.41
C PHE A 425 -8.76 47.40 0.18
N TYR A 426 -9.44 47.23 -0.95
CA TYR A 426 -8.87 46.69 -2.18
C TYR A 426 -7.89 47.68 -2.81
N GLY A 427 -8.26 48.96 -2.94
CA GLY A 427 -7.38 49.99 -3.50
C GLY A 427 -6.12 50.21 -2.66
N ALA A 428 -6.25 50.22 -1.32
CA ALA A 428 -5.10 50.37 -0.44
C ALA A 428 -4.14 49.18 -0.53
N PHE A 429 -4.64 47.94 -0.56
CA PHE A 429 -3.78 46.76 -0.74
C PHE A 429 -3.00 46.83 -2.06
N TYR A 430 -3.63 47.23 -3.16
CA TYR A 430 -2.95 47.45 -4.44
C TYR A 430 -1.82 48.49 -4.35
N GLN A 431 -2.08 49.62 -3.70
CA GLN A 431 -1.07 50.67 -3.57
C GLN A 431 0.04 50.29 -2.60
N ILE A 432 -0.23 49.51 -1.55
CA ILE A 432 0.79 48.93 -0.65
C ILE A 432 1.79 48.09 -1.46
N ILE A 433 1.29 47.17 -2.28
CA ILE A 433 2.13 46.32 -3.13
C ILE A 433 2.95 47.16 -4.11
N LYS A 434 2.30 48.12 -4.77
CA LYS A 434 2.97 49.01 -5.73
C LYS A 434 4.09 49.80 -5.06
N LEU A 435 3.82 50.35 -3.88
CA LEU A 435 4.78 51.13 -3.09
C LEU A 435 6.00 50.30 -2.71
N ILE A 436 5.79 49.09 -2.16
CA ILE A 436 6.88 48.18 -1.77
C ILE A 436 7.77 47.85 -2.98
N ARG A 437 7.17 47.51 -4.13
CA ARG A 437 7.92 47.18 -5.36
C ARG A 437 8.70 48.37 -5.92
N LEU A 438 8.14 49.59 -5.81
CA LEU A 438 8.81 50.82 -6.25
C LEU A 438 10.01 51.16 -5.36
N GLN A 439 9.87 50.99 -4.05
CA GLN A 439 10.91 51.31 -3.07
C GLN A 439 12.00 50.25 -2.98
N ASN A 440 11.69 49.00 -3.35
CA ASN A 440 12.58 47.85 -3.13
C ASN A 440 12.71 47.03 -4.43
N LYS A 441 13.78 47.30 -5.20
CA LYS A 441 13.99 46.63 -6.49
C LYS A 441 14.26 45.13 -6.30
N GLY A 442 13.47 44.28 -6.95
CA GLY A 442 13.63 42.83 -6.91
C GLY A 442 13.03 42.14 -5.67
N VAL A 443 12.39 42.91 -4.78
CA VAL A 443 11.75 42.41 -3.56
C VAL A 443 10.77 41.27 -3.85
N LYS A 444 10.82 40.24 -3.01
CA LYS A 444 9.82 39.17 -2.96
C LYS A 444 8.73 39.57 -1.98
N ILE A 445 7.48 39.34 -2.35
CA ILE A 445 6.34 39.61 -1.45
C ILE A 445 5.58 38.31 -1.29
N ILE A 446 5.23 37.98 -0.04
CA ILE A 446 4.31 36.89 0.28
C ILE A 446 3.21 37.42 1.19
N CYS A 447 1.99 36.91 1.00
CA CYS A 447 0.85 37.30 1.81
C CYS A 447 0.33 36.15 2.66
N MET A 448 -0.35 36.48 3.75
CA MET A 448 -1.34 35.61 4.36
C MET A 448 -2.66 36.36 4.51
N THR A 449 -3.79 35.66 4.45
CA THR A 449 -5.10 36.24 4.77
C THR A 449 -5.29 36.41 6.29
N ALA A 450 -6.35 37.10 6.70
CA ALA A 450 -6.76 37.11 8.11
C ALA A 450 -7.01 35.67 8.59
N THR A 451 -6.81 35.41 9.87
CA THR A 451 -7.09 34.08 10.43
C THR A 451 -8.58 33.89 10.64
N ARG A 452 -9.05 32.65 10.50
CA ARG A 452 -10.39 32.26 10.95
C ARG A 452 -10.53 32.57 12.43
N GLN A 453 -11.67 33.13 12.87
CA GLN A 453 -11.77 33.70 14.21
C GLN A 453 -13.16 33.54 14.85
N LEU A 454 -13.15 33.29 16.15
CA LEU A 454 -14.33 33.24 17.01
C LEU A 454 -14.01 33.94 18.34
N PRO A 455 -13.81 35.28 18.34
CA PRO A 455 -13.41 35.99 19.55
C PRO A 455 -14.37 35.75 20.71
N VAL A 456 -13.84 35.52 21.91
CA VAL A 456 -14.63 35.23 23.11
C VAL A 456 -14.29 36.15 24.27
N ASN A 457 -15.24 36.33 25.19
CA ASN A 457 -15.01 36.91 26.51
C ASN A 457 -15.38 35.85 27.57
N GLY A 458 -14.36 35.17 28.11
CA GLY A 458 -14.55 33.97 28.91
C GLY A 458 -15.28 32.89 28.11
N ASN A 459 -16.49 32.51 28.57
CA ASN A 459 -17.29 31.47 27.93
C ASN A 459 -18.29 32.00 26.89
N GLN A 460 -18.34 33.32 26.66
CA GLN A 460 -19.29 33.93 25.72
C GLN A 460 -18.61 34.26 24.39
N ILE A 461 -19.23 33.86 23.28
CA ILE A 461 -18.81 34.27 21.94
C ILE A 461 -19.13 35.76 21.77
N ARG A 462 -18.11 36.57 21.48
CA ARG A 462 -18.23 38.02 21.27
C ARG A 462 -18.67 38.34 19.84
N ARG A 463 -18.14 37.60 18.86
CA ARG A 463 -18.36 37.79 17.43
C ARG A 463 -18.02 36.49 16.69
N LYS A 464 -18.67 36.27 15.56
CA LYS A 464 -18.30 35.26 14.56
C LYS A 464 -17.71 35.95 13.34
N ASP A 465 -16.68 35.37 12.72
CA ASP A 465 -16.20 35.78 11.40
C ASP A 465 -17.28 35.79 10.30
N THR A 466 -18.35 35.02 10.49
CA THR A 466 -19.54 34.98 9.62
C THR A 466 -20.55 36.10 9.87
N ASP A 467 -20.38 36.90 10.93
CA ASP A 467 -21.27 38.02 11.20
C ASP A 467 -21.11 39.09 10.11
N LYS A 468 -22.19 39.79 9.80
CA LYS A 468 -22.14 40.90 8.83
C LYS A 468 -21.83 42.20 9.54
N ASN A 469 -20.94 43.00 8.97
CA ASN A 469 -20.77 44.39 9.38
C ASN A 469 -21.93 45.26 8.86
N SER A 470 -21.90 46.57 9.12
CA SER A 470 -22.97 47.49 8.72
C SER A 470 -23.08 47.69 7.20
N LEU A 471 -22.10 47.23 6.41
CA LEU A 471 -22.18 47.16 4.95
C LEU A 471 -22.81 45.85 4.43
N GLY A 472 -23.18 44.93 5.33
CA GLY A 472 -23.71 43.62 4.98
C GLY A 472 -22.65 42.59 4.58
N LEU A 473 -21.37 42.88 4.84
CA LEU A 473 -20.22 42.07 4.45
C LEU A 473 -19.67 41.26 5.65
N THR A 474 -19.23 40.03 5.40
CA THR A 474 -18.54 39.18 6.39
C THR A 474 -17.02 39.39 6.30
N LEU A 475 -16.26 38.81 7.24
CA LEU A 475 -14.79 38.80 7.12
C LEU A 475 -14.32 38.09 5.85
N GLU A 476 -15.00 37.01 5.48
CA GLU A 476 -14.70 36.21 4.29
C GLU A 476 -14.79 37.04 3.00
N ASP A 477 -15.69 38.02 2.91
CA ASP A 477 -15.77 38.93 1.76
C ASP A 477 -14.46 39.72 1.56
N TYR A 478 -13.83 40.17 2.65
CA TYR A 478 -12.53 40.87 2.62
C TYR A 478 -11.38 39.91 2.30
N VAL A 479 -11.40 38.70 2.88
CA VAL A 479 -10.43 37.63 2.60
C VAL A 479 -10.43 37.29 1.10
N ASN A 480 -11.61 37.04 0.54
CA ASN A 480 -11.76 36.72 -0.88
C ASN A 480 -11.29 37.86 -1.79
N ALA A 481 -11.56 39.12 -1.41
CA ALA A 481 -11.04 40.28 -2.11
C ALA A 481 -9.51 40.37 -2.07
N GLN A 482 -8.87 40.05 -0.93
CA GLN A 482 -7.41 40.01 -0.81
C GLN A 482 -6.80 38.89 -1.67
N ILE A 483 -7.39 37.69 -1.66
CA ILE A 483 -6.92 36.56 -2.48
C ILE A 483 -6.98 36.92 -3.97
N LEU A 484 -8.11 37.46 -4.42
CA LEU A 484 -8.27 37.94 -5.80
C LEU A 484 -7.19 38.98 -6.15
N ALA A 485 -6.95 39.94 -5.27
CA ALA A 485 -5.89 40.92 -5.47
C ALA A 485 -4.49 40.28 -5.54
N CYS A 486 -4.20 39.30 -4.69
CA CYS A 486 -2.93 38.54 -4.73
C CYS A 486 -2.77 37.82 -6.07
N THR A 487 -3.82 37.17 -6.59
CA THR A 487 -3.82 36.54 -7.91
C THR A 487 -3.52 37.55 -9.02
N GLU A 488 -4.23 38.68 -9.05
CA GLU A 488 -4.04 39.72 -10.06
C GLU A 488 -2.65 40.37 -9.99
N LEU A 489 -2.10 40.55 -8.78
CA LEU A 489 -0.80 41.15 -8.54
C LEU A 489 0.37 40.16 -8.64
N LYS A 490 0.07 38.87 -8.88
CA LYS A 490 1.04 37.76 -8.92
C LYS A 490 1.85 37.68 -7.63
N ILE A 491 1.15 37.56 -6.51
CA ILE A 491 1.72 37.40 -5.17
C ILE A 491 1.24 36.07 -4.60
N PRO A 492 2.14 35.19 -4.14
CA PRO A 492 1.75 33.98 -3.44
C PRO A 492 1.10 34.32 -2.10
N VAL A 493 0.00 33.65 -1.78
CA VAL A 493 -0.81 33.90 -0.58
C VAL A 493 -1.08 32.59 0.17
N PHE A 494 -0.75 32.57 1.45
CA PHE A 494 -1.27 31.56 2.37
C PHE A 494 -2.67 31.95 2.81
N ASP A 495 -3.67 31.21 2.35
CA ASP A 495 -5.06 31.41 2.75
C ASP A 495 -5.33 30.82 4.15
N ALA A 496 -4.95 31.57 5.18
CA ALA A 496 -5.10 31.18 6.56
C ALA A 496 -6.57 31.01 6.98
N TYR A 497 -7.46 31.88 6.47
CA TYR A 497 -8.89 31.87 6.79
C TYR A 497 -9.58 30.56 6.39
N HIS A 498 -9.37 30.09 5.16
CA HIS A 498 -9.98 28.86 4.67
C HIS A 498 -9.18 27.59 5.00
N SER A 499 -8.07 27.71 5.72
CA SER A 499 -7.24 26.56 6.11
C SER A 499 -7.84 25.80 7.29
N ASN A 500 -7.62 24.48 7.33
CA ASN A 500 -7.92 23.64 8.50
C ASN A 500 -6.83 23.73 9.60
N ILE A 501 -5.82 24.59 9.42
CA ILE A 501 -4.72 24.77 10.38
C ILE A 501 -5.20 25.60 11.57
N ILE A 502 -6.14 26.51 11.35
CA ILE A 502 -6.68 27.42 12.36
C ILE A 502 -8.17 27.12 12.55
N ASP A 503 -8.48 26.31 13.57
CA ASP A 503 -9.84 25.89 13.88
C ASP A 503 -10.34 26.56 15.18
N SER A 504 -10.56 27.87 15.11
CA SER A 504 -10.98 28.70 16.25
C SER A 504 -12.35 28.30 16.84
N TYR A 505 -13.19 27.61 16.06
CA TYR A 505 -14.49 27.10 16.50
C TYR A 505 -14.37 25.83 17.36
N ASN A 506 -13.29 25.07 17.20
CA ASN A 506 -13.01 23.91 18.04
C ASN A 506 -12.52 24.35 19.44
N PRO A 507 -13.24 24.02 20.53
CA PRO A 507 -12.86 24.45 21.87
C PRO A 507 -11.48 23.95 22.31
N ALA A 508 -11.06 22.75 21.90
CA ALA A 508 -9.76 22.20 22.26
C ALA A 508 -8.62 22.95 21.55
N PHE A 509 -8.79 23.26 20.27
CA PHE A 509 -7.84 24.10 19.53
C PHE A 509 -7.78 25.49 20.15
N ARG A 510 -8.92 26.14 20.37
CA ARG A 510 -8.99 27.48 20.98
C ARG A 510 -8.26 27.52 22.32
N ASN A 511 -8.54 26.57 23.22
CA ASN A 511 -7.90 26.51 24.53
C ASN A 511 -6.36 26.32 24.45
N LYS A 512 -5.86 25.57 23.47
CA LYS A 512 -4.41 25.29 23.33
C LYS A 512 -3.66 26.37 22.54
N CYS A 513 -4.30 26.93 21.52
CA CYS A 513 -3.62 27.62 20.42
C CYS A 513 -4.07 29.07 20.20
N MET A 514 -5.24 29.46 20.70
CA MET A 514 -5.88 30.73 20.35
C MET A 514 -6.90 31.11 21.43
N VAL A 515 -6.46 31.32 22.68
CA VAL A 515 -7.32 31.32 23.88
C VAL A 515 -8.49 32.31 23.79
N ASP A 516 -8.24 33.49 23.24
CA ASP A 516 -9.24 34.54 23.06
C ASP A 516 -10.10 34.35 21.80
N GLY A 517 -9.83 33.33 20.99
CA GLY A 517 -10.48 33.03 19.72
C GLY A 517 -10.12 33.97 18.57
N LEU A 518 -9.14 34.87 18.75
CA LEU A 518 -8.72 35.87 17.75
C LEU A 518 -7.23 35.83 17.44
N HIS A 519 -6.35 35.64 18.43
CA HIS A 519 -4.91 35.73 18.25
C HIS A 519 -4.26 34.36 18.42
N PRO A 520 -3.64 33.79 17.37
CA PRO A 520 -2.89 32.55 17.50
C PRO A 520 -1.65 32.75 18.40
N ASN A 521 -1.32 31.75 19.20
CA ASN A 521 -0.09 31.76 20.00
C ASN A 521 1.13 31.26 19.18
N GLU A 522 2.30 31.18 19.83
CA GLU A 522 3.55 30.80 19.19
C GLU A 522 3.48 29.45 18.46
N LEU A 523 2.66 28.51 18.95
CA LEU A 523 2.55 27.18 18.38
C LEU A 523 1.95 27.22 16.97
N VAL A 524 0.97 28.09 16.75
CA VAL A 524 0.35 28.26 15.42
C VAL A 524 1.22 29.17 14.56
N HIS A 525 1.88 30.18 15.14
CA HIS A 525 2.84 31.01 14.41
C HIS A 525 4.00 30.20 13.81
N GLU A 526 4.45 29.14 14.48
CA GLU A 526 5.40 28.19 13.91
C GLU A 526 4.83 27.52 12.64
N VAL A 527 3.61 27.00 12.69
CA VAL A 527 2.96 26.36 11.53
C VAL A 527 2.76 27.35 10.38
N ILE A 528 2.31 28.58 10.67
CA ILE A 528 2.16 29.66 9.67
C ILE A 528 3.49 29.91 8.95
N THR A 529 4.62 29.82 9.64
CA THR A 529 5.95 30.01 9.04
C THR A 529 6.21 28.99 7.91
N TYR A 530 5.87 27.72 8.13
CA TYR A 530 6.04 26.67 7.13
C TYR A 530 5.07 26.82 5.95
N GLU A 531 3.85 27.27 6.20
CA GLU A 531 2.87 27.54 5.15
C GLU A 531 3.26 28.74 4.28
N LEU A 532 3.82 29.79 4.88
CA LEU A 532 4.42 30.92 4.18
C LEU A 532 5.63 30.47 3.33
N LEU A 533 6.49 29.61 3.87
CA LEU A 533 7.63 29.04 3.14
C LEU A 533 7.19 28.16 1.96
N LYS A 534 6.12 27.37 2.12
CA LYS A 534 5.54 26.58 1.02
C LYS A 534 5.09 27.47 -0.13
N ASN A 535 4.32 28.51 0.19
CA ASN A 535 3.82 29.47 -0.80
C ASN A 535 4.95 30.28 -1.46
N TYR A 536 5.97 30.67 -0.67
CA TYR A 536 7.17 31.28 -1.20
C TYR A 536 7.86 30.35 -2.22
N TYR A 537 8.10 29.09 -1.86
CA TYR A 537 8.79 28.13 -2.73
C TYR A 537 8.00 27.81 -4.00
N TYR A 538 6.69 27.58 -3.91
CA TYR A 538 5.89 27.29 -5.11
C TYR A 538 5.91 28.42 -6.15
N PHE A 539 6.18 29.64 -5.72
CA PHE A 539 6.13 30.81 -6.59
C PHE A 539 7.51 31.35 -6.98
N TYR A 540 8.46 31.37 -6.04
CA TYR A 540 9.80 31.92 -6.23
C TYR A 540 10.93 30.88 -6.21
N GLY A 541 10.62 29.66 -5.76
CA GLY A 541 11.52 28.59 -5.30
C GLY A 541 12.76 28.31 -6.11
#